data_AF-A0A9D4H8F7-F1
#
_entry.id   AF-A0A9D4H8F7-F1
#
_cell.length_a   1.000
_cell.length_b   1.000
_cell.length_c   1.000
_cell.angle_alpha   90.00
_cell.angle_beta   90.00
_cell.angle_gamma   90.00
#
_symmetry.space_group_name_H-M   'P 1'
#
loop_
_entity.id
_entity.type
_entity.pdbx_description
1 polymer ?
#
loop_
_entity_poly.entity_id
_entity_poly.type
_entity_poly.pdbx_seq_one_letter_code
_entity_poly.pdbx_strand_id
1 'polypeptide(L)' 'MCQPVFTCATLDETEKLYEHISKGYDKRLLPIVNQSEVIVVTVQVSVVSINKFDEISGDLGVTVLFHMTWRDERLT' A
#
# COMPACT_ATOMS: atom_id res chain seq x y z
N MET A 1 -22.45 2.06 14.93
CA MET A 1 -23.46 3.14 14.98
C MET A 1 -22.92 4.29 14.15
N CYS A 2 -23.45 4.54 12.94
CA CYS A 2 -23.09 5.72 12.14
C CYS A 2 -23.67 6.99 12.78
N GLN A 3 -22.87 8.04 12.91
CA GLN A 3 -23.29 9.38 13.37
C GLN A 3 -23.77 10.25 12.19
N PRO A 4 -24.66 11.24 12.42
CA PRO A 4 -25.49 11.88 11.38
C PRO A 4 -24.76 12.90 10.48
N VAL A 5 -23.45 13.08 10.60
CA VAL A 5 -22.67 14.07 9.83
C VAL A 5 -21.93 13.44 8.64
N PHE A 6 -21.84 12.10 8.61
CA PHE A 6 -21.22 11.37 7.51
C PHE A 6 -22.30 10.54 6.79
N THR A 7 -22.47 10.78 5.49
CA THR A 7 -23.21 9.87 4.60
C THR A 7 -22.58 8.48 4.72
N CYS A 8 -23.28 7.49 5.29
CA CYS A 8 -22.73 6.13 5.34
C CYS A 8 -22.65 5.61 3.90
N ALA A 9 -21.45 5.25 3.47
CA ALA A 9 -21.29 4.49 2.24
C ALA A 9 -21.97 3.12 2.41
N THR A 10 -22.80 2.77 1.44
CA THR A 10 -23.45 1.47 1.35
C THR A 10 -22.53 0.46 0.67
N LEU A 11 -22.85 -0.82 0.80
CA LEU A 11 -22.11 -1.90 0.13
C LEU A 11 -22.15 -1.72 -1.40
N ASP A 12 -23.30 -1.33 -1.95
CA ASP A 12 -23.51 -1.05 -3.38
C ASP A 12 -22.61 0.10 -3.88
N GLU A 13 -22.46 1.16 -3.10
CA GLU A 13 -21.54 2.27 -3.43
C GLU A 13 -20.07 1.83 -3.42
N THR A 14 -19.70 0.94 -2.48
CA THR A 14 -18.35 0.37 -2.40
C THR A 14 -18.07 -0.52 -3.62
N GLU A 15 -19.02 -1.37 -4.01
CA GLU A 15 -18.90 -2.25 -5.18
C GLU A 15 -18.74 -1.44 -6.47
N LYS A 16 -19.60 -0.42 -6.67
CA LYS A 16 -19.50 0.50 -7.82
C LYS A 16 -18.15 1.22 -7.87
N LEU A 17 -17.63 1.66 -6.72
CA LEU A 17 -16.31 2.28 -6.66
C LEU A 17 -15.21 1.30 -7.08
N TYR A 18 -15.23 0.07 -6.55
CA TYR A 18 -14.25 -0.95 -6.93
C TYR A 18 -14.30 -1.29 -8.42
N GLU A 19 -15.49 -1.45 -8.99
CA GLU A 19 -15.65 -1.67 -10.43
C GLU A 19 -15.09 -0.49 -11.23
N HIS A 20 -15.38 0.74 -10.80
CA HIS A 20 -14.92 1.95 -11.48
C HIS A 20 -13.40 2.05 -11.53
N ILE A 21 -12.71 1.89 -10.39
CA ILE A 21 -11.25 2.04 -10.29
C ILE A 21 -10.48 0.88 -10.92
N SER A 22 -11.08 -0.32 -10.98
CA SER A 22 -10.42 -1.52 -11.52
C SER A 22 -10.61 -1.70 -13.02
N LYS A 23 -11.65 -1.07 -13.60
CA LYS A 23 -11.97 -1.19 -15.02
C LYS A 23 -10.89 -0.53 -15.89
N GLY A 24 -10.15 -1.37 -16.63
CA GLY A 24 -9.10 -0.91 -17.55
C GLY A 24 -7.78 -0.54 -16.87
N TYR A 25 -7.64 -0.81 -15.57
CA TYR A 25 -6.41 -0.56 -14.83
C TYR A 25 -5.34 -1.65 -15.12
N ASP A 26 -4.24 -1.28 -15.78
CA ASP A 26 -3.10 -2.17 -16.01
C ASP A 26 -2.02 -2.00 -14.94
N LYS A 27 -1.87 -3.05 -14.12
CA LYS A 27 -0.92 -3.13 -13.00
C LYS A 27 0.55 -3.10 -13.43
N ARG A 28 0.84 -3.32 -14.72
CA ARG A 28 2.21 -3.34 -15.26
C ARG A 28 2.71 -1.94 -15.63
N LEU A 29 1.78 -0.99 -15.80
CA LEU A 29 2.11 0.38 -16.14
C LEU A 29 2.46 1.16 -14.88
N LEU A 30 3.46 2.03 -15.00
CA LEU A 30 3.84 2.93 -13.91
C LEU A 30 2.63 3.81 -13.51
N PRO A 31 2.39 3.98 -12.20
CA PRO A 31 1.24 4.70 -11.65
C PRO A 31 1.36 6.22 -11.74
N ILE A 32 1.74 6.74 -12.91
CA ILE A 32 1.98 8.16 -13.14
C ILE A 32 1.42 8.58 -14.50
N VAL A 33 0.73 9.72 -14.53
CA VAL A 33 0.15 10.27 -15.76
C VAL A 33 1.24 10.93 -16.60
N ASN A 34 2.10 11.73 -15.97
CA ASN A 34 3.24 12.36 -16.62
C ASN A 34 4.50 11.48 -16.48
N GLN A 35 4.94 10.87 -17.59
CA GLN A 35 6.12 10.00 -17.59
C GLN A 35 7.46 10.73 -17.35
N SER A 36 7.45 12.07 -17.32
CA SER A 36 8.63 12.87 -16.95
C SER A 36 8.79 13.05 -15.44
N GLU A 37 7.75 12.70 -14.66
CA GLU A 37 7.74 12.84 -13.21
C GLU A 37 8.21 11.57 -12.50
N VAL A 38 8.50 11.69 -11.20
CA VAL A 38 9.03 10.60 -10.38
C VAL A 38 7.98 10.09 -9.41
N ILE A 39 7.98 8.78 -9.19
CA ILE A 39 7.16 8.16 -8.15
C ILE A 39 7.97 8.09 -6.87
N VAL A 40 7.42 8.64 -5.79
CA VAL A 40 8.02 8.55 -4.46
C VAL A 40 7.42 7.37 -3.72
N VAL A 41 8.26 6.39 -3.38
CA VAL A 41 7.90 5.25 -2.55
C VAL A 41 8.46 5.47 -1.15
N THR A 42 7.58 5.56 -0.16
CA THR A 42 7.96 5.64 1.25
C THR A 42 8.01 4.24 1.84
N VAL A 43 9.17 3.87 2.37
CA VAL A 43 9.41 2.58 3.02
C VAL A 43 9.68 2.81 4.50
N GLN A 44 8.94 2.09 5.33
CA GLN A 44 9.13 2.04 6.78
C GLN A 44 9.30 0.59 7.21
N VAL A 45 10.33 0.34 8.02
CA VAL A 45 10.60 -0.97 8.58
C VAL A 45 10.52 -0.87 10.09
N SER A 46 9.75 -1.78 10.70
CA SER A 46 9.67 -1.91 12.16
C SER A 46 10.12 -3.30 12.56
N VAL A 47 11.19 -3.39 13.34
CA VAL A 47 11.69 -4.67 13.86
C VAL A 47 10.75 -5.14 14.97
N VAL A 48 10.19 -6.33 14.79
CA VAL A 48 9.30 -6.95 15.78
C VAL A 48 10.13 -7.81 16.74
N SER A 49 11.05 -8.60 16.19
CA SER A 49 11.91 -9.48 16.99
C SER A 49 13.23 -9.75 16.30
N ILE A 50 14.26 -9.98 17.12
CA ILE A 50 15.52 -10.59 16.70
C ILE A 50 15.44 -12.05 17.12
N ASN A 51 15.45 -12.96 16.15
CA ASN A 51 15.17 -14.38 16.35
C ASN A 51 16.45 -15.19 16.55
N LYS A 52 17.52 -14.83 15.84
CA LYS A 52 18.83 -15.48 15.94
C LYS A 52 19.94 -14.48 15.66
N PHE A 53 21.06 -14.66 16.34
CA PHE A 53 22.32 -14.01 16.03
C PHE A 53 23.43 -15.05 16.20
N ASP A 54 24.10 -15.40 15.10
CA ASP A 54 25.25 -16.28 15.09
C ASP A 54 26.46 -15.50 14.57
N GLU A 55 27.36 -15.18 15.48
CA GLU A 55 28.56 -14.38 15.21
C GLU A 55 29.63 -15.13 14.42
N ILE A 56 29.67 -16.46 14.49
CA ILE A 56 30.68 -17.28 13.81
C ILE A 56 30.36 -17.34 12.32
N SER A 57 29.07 -17.47 11.97
CA SER A 57 28.61 -17.46 10.58
C SER A 57 28.25 -16.06 10.05
N GLY A 58 28.04 -15.07 10.95
CA GLY A 58 27.60 -13.72 10.58
C GLY A 58 26.09 -13.62 10.29
N ASP A 59 25.30 -14.57 10.79
CA ASP A 59 23.87 -14.68 10.52
C ASP A 59 23.04 -13.88 11.53
N LEU A 60 22.23 -12.94 11.02
CA LEU A 60 21.21 -12.23 11.80
C LEU A 60 19.82 -12.55 11.25
N GLY A 61 18.99 -13.22 12.04
CA GLY A 61 17.59 -13.46 11.71
C GLY A 61 16.68 -12.50 12.46
N VAL A 62 15.91 -11.69 11.72
CA VAL A 62 14.95 -10.72 12.28
C VAL A 62 13.56 -10.93 11.70
N THR A 63 12.54 -10.69 12.50
CA THR A 63 11.17 -10.50 12.03
C THR A 63 10.89 -9.01 11.94
N VAL A 64 10.45 -8.55 10.77
CA VAL A 64 10.12 -7.13 10.55
C VAL A 64 8.71 -6.98 10.01
N LEU A 65 8.04 -5.89 10.39
CA LEU A 65 6.91 -5.36 9.66
C LEU A 65 7.44 -4.41 8.59
N PHE A 66 7.10 -4.71 7.34
CA PHE A 66 7.46 -3.91 6.18
C PHE A 66 6.23 -3.11 5.73
N HIS A 67 6.28 -1.79 5.88
CA HIS A 67 5.24 -0.89 5.45
C HIS A 67 5.74 -0.08 4.27
N MET A 68 4.99 -0.11 3.17
CA MET A 68 5.34 0.59 1.94
C MET A 68 4.12 1.35 1.43
N THR A 69 4.33 2.62 1.10
CA THR A 69 3.26 3.50 0.62
C THR A 69 3.75 4.28 -0.58
N TRP A 70 2.90 4.37 -1.59
CA TRP A 70 3.07 5.21 -2.76
C TRP A 70 1.70 5.73 -3.20
N ARG A 71 1.70 6.80 -3.99
CA ARG A 71 0.49 7.37 -4.59
C ARG A 71 0.36 6.84 -6.03
N ASP A 72 -0.84 6.40 -6.39
CA ASP A 72 -1.21 6.16 -7.79
C ASP A 72 -2.23 7.21 -8.21
N GLU A 73 -1.89 8.00 -9.24
CA GLU A 73 -2.74 9.09 -9.74
C GLU A 73 -4.00 8.57 -10.46
N ARG A 74 -4.00 7.31 -10.90
CA ARG A 74 -5.08 6.70 -11.67
C ARG A 74 -6.18 6.10 -10.80
N LEU A 75 -5.93 5.96 -9.49
CA LEU A 75 -6.86 5.37 -8.51
C LEU A 75 -7.53 6.45 -7.64
N THR A 76 -7.70 7.65 -8.18
CA THR A 76 -8.27 8.82 -7.48
C THR A 76 -9.74 9.03 -7.82
#